data_AF-A0A9W9YQD9-F1
#
_entry.id   AF-A0A9W9YQD9-F1
#
_cell.length_a   1.000
_cell.length_b   1.000
_cell.length_c   1.000
_cell.angle_alpha   90.00
_cell.angle_beta   90.00
_cell.angle_gamma   90.00
#
_symmetry.space_group_name_H-M   'P 1'
#
loop_
_entity.id
_entity.type
_entity.pdbx_description
1 polymer ?
#
loop_
_entity_poly.entity_id
_entity_poly.type
_entity_poly.pdbx_seq_one_letter_code
_entity_poly.pdbx_strand_id
1 'polypeptide(L)'
;MIKDKFKGFNTEFEELHQIQKTYAVPDTQLRDQIRDENIKLIFPLYETFRNKYASLSFTKNPEKYVKYTVDEVTAMLKSFFDVSA
;
A
#
# COMPACT_ATOMS: atom_id res chain seq x y z
N MET A 1 19.83 -0.25 4.10
CA MET A 1 19.70 -0.42 2.63
C MET A 1 18.52 -1.30 2.16
N ILE A 2 18.13 -2.40 2.83
CA ILE A 2 16.82 -3.07 2.57
C ILE A 2 15.80 -2.75 3.67
N LYS A 3 16.24 -2.80 4.94
CA LYS A 3 15.43 -2.35 6.09
C LYS A 3 14.83 -0.95 5.87
N ASP A 4 15.63 -0.01 5.38
CA ASP A 4 15.19 1.37 5.16
C ASP A 4 14.19 1.48 4.01
N LYS A 5 14.25 0.60 3.00
CA LYS A 5 13.25 0.56 1.92
C LYS A 5 11.89 0.12 2.43
N PHE A 6 11.86 -0.97 3.20
CA PHE A 6 10.63 -1.44 3.85
C PHE A 6 10.11 -0.40 4.85
N LYS A 7 10.99 0.21 5.64
CA LYS A 7 10.60 1.27 6.58
C LYS A 7 10.01 2.47 5.85
N GLY A 8 10.66 2.94 4.79
CA GLY A 8 10.18 4.05 3.96
C GLY A 8 8.80 3.75 3.38
N PHE A 9 8.65 2.58 2.74
CA PHE A 9 7.35 2.15 2.23
C PHE A 9 6.27 2.10 3.32
N ASN A 10 6.54 1.46 4.47
CA ASN A 10 5.56 1.33 5.54
C ASN A 10 5.12 2.70 6.06
N THR A 11 6.07 3.60 6.33
CA THR A 11 5.76 4.95 6.80
C THR A 11 4.94 5.75 5.79
N GLU A 12 5.43 5.84 4.55
CA GLU A 12 4.79 6.65 3.51
C GLU A 12 3.41 6.08 3.14
N PHE A 13 3.28 4.75 3.05
CA PHE A 13 2.02 4.11 2.72
C PHE A 13 0.98 4.24 3.84
N GLU A 14 1.38 4.14 5.11
CA GLU A 14 0.49 4.36 6.25
C GLU A 14 -0.01 5.81 6.31
N GLU A 15 0.91 6.77 6.15
CA GLU A 15 0.56 8.19 6.12
C GLU A 15 -0.40 8.50 4.98
N LEU A 16 -0.09 8.00 3.77
CA LEU A 16 -0.95 8.17 2.61
C LEU A 16 -2.32 7.50 2.82
N HIS A 17 -2.38 6.29 3.38
CA HIS A 17 -3.65 5.62 3.69
C HIS A 17 -4.49 6.41 4.68
N GLN A 18 -3.88 7.00 5.73
CA GLN A 18 -4.63 7.88 6.64
C GLN A 18 -5.16 9.14 5.94
N ILE A 19 -4.35 9.81 5.14
CA ILE A 19 -4.75 11.03 4.42
C ILE A 19 -5.87 10.72 3.42
N GLN A 20 -5.73 9.67 2.61
CA GLN A 20 -6.73 9.30 1.59
C GLN A 20 -8.07 8.87 2.21
N LYS A 21 -8.06 8.42 3.47
CA LYS A 21 -9.28 8.15 4.25
C LYS A 21 -9.96 9.41 4.81
N THR A 22 -9.39 10.59 4.64
CA THR A 22 -10.06 11.87 4.99
C THR A 22 -10.79 12.48 3.81
N TYR A 23 -10.46 12.05 2.59
CA TYR A 23 -11.10 12.52 1.38
C TYR A 23 -12.37 11.74 1.09
N ALA A 24 -13.36 12.42 0.50
CA ALA A 24 -14.59 11.82 0.01
C ALA A 24 -14.67 12.01 -1.50
N VAL A 25 -14.97 10.94 -2.23
CA VAL A 25 -15.36 11.01 -3.64
C VAL A 25 -16.80 10.51 -3.72
N PRO A 26 -17.80 11.42 -3.80
CA PRO A 26 -19.22 11.05 -3.77
C PRO A 26 -19.67 10.22 -4.98
N ASP A 27 -19.07 10.50 -6.14
CA ASP A 27 -19.32 9.72 -7.35
C ASP A 27 -18.65 8.35 -7.23
N THR A 28 -19.48 7.31 -7.14
CA THR A 28 -19.00 5.94 -6.93
C THR A 28 -18.21 5.41 -8.11
N GLN A 29 -18.57 5.80 -9.34
CA GLN A 29 -17.88 5.33 -10.55
C GLN A 29 -16.50 5.97 -10.65
N LEU A 30 -16.40 7.28 -10.40
CA LEU A 30 -15.13 7.98 -10.37
C LEU A 30 -14.23 7.43 -9.25
N ARG A 31 -14.80 7.19 -8.07
CA ARG A 31 -14.08 6.63 -6.93
C ARG A 31 -13.48 5.26 -7.26
N ASP A 32 -14.27 4.37 -7.82
CA ASP A 32 -13.83 3.02 -8.16
C ASP A 32 -12.80 3.06 -9.30
N GLN A 33 -12.96 3.95 -10.29
CA GLN A 33 -11.96 4.16 -11.33
C GLN A 33 -10.61 4.60 -10.75
N ILE A 34 -10.59 5.61 -9.87
CA ILE A 34 -9.36 6.10 -9.24
C ILE A 34 -8.70 4.99 -8.42
N ARG A 35 -9.48 4.20 -7.67
CA ARG A 35 -8.97 3.05 -6.91
C ARG A 35 -8.35 2.00 -7.82
N ASP A 36 -9.01 1.66 -8.91
CA ASP A 36 -8.52 0.67 -9.87
C ASP A 36 -7.23 1.15 -10.54
N GLU A 37 -7.13 2.43 -10.91
CA GLU A 37 -5.91 3.01 -11.46
C GLU A 37 -4.76 2.97 -10.45
N ASN A 38 -5.02 3.32 -9.18
CA ASN A 38 -4.04 3.21 -8.11
C ASN A 38 -3.57 1.76 -7.90
N ILE A 39 -4.48 0.79 -7.90
CA ILE A 39 -4.15 -0.63 -7.76
C ILE A 39 -3.32 -1.11 -8.94
N LYS A 40 -3.73 -0.80 -10.18
CA LYS A 40 -3.00 -1.19 -11.39
C LYS A 40 -1.56 -0.64 -11.40
N LEU A 41 -1.36 0.55 -10.85
CA LEU A 41 -0.03 1.15 -10.75
C LEU A 41 0.81 0.54 -9.63
N ILE A 42 0.24 0.44 -8.41
CA ILE A 42 1.00 0.10 -7.20
C ILE A 42 1.20 -1.40 -7.03
N PHE A 43 0.23 -2.23 -7.43
CA PHE A 43 0.27 -3.68 -7.30
C PHE A 43 1.56 -4.29 -7.90
N PRO A 44 1.88 -4.11 -9.20
CA PRO A 44 3.04 -4.78 -9.80
C PRO A 44 4.36 -4.26 -9.22
N LEU A 45 4.41 -2.99 -8.80
CA LEU A 45 5.58 -2.37 -8.19
C LEU A 45 5.85 -2.95 -6.80
N TYR A 46 4.80 -3.03 -5.96
CA TYR A 46 4.92 -3.58 -4.62
C TYR A 46 5.18 -5.09 -4.63
N GLU A 47 4.50 -5.84 -5.50
CA GLU A 47 4.73 -7.26 -5.70
C GLU A 47 6.20 -7.54 -6.08
N THR A 48 6.71 -6.82 -7.08
CA THR A 48 8.10 -6.95 -7.52
C THR A 48 9.08 -6.59 -6.39
N PHE A 49 8.83 -5.48 -5.69
CA PHE A 49 9.63 -5.06 -4.54
C PHE A 49 9.66 -6.13 -3.45
N ARG A 50 8.49 -6.64 -3.05
CA ARG A 50 8.34 -7.62 -1.99
C ARG A 50 9.00 -8.94 -2.38
N ASN A 51 8.73 -9.48 -3.56
CA ASN A 51 9.29 -10.75 -4.02
C ASN A 51 10.82 -10.69 -4.11
N LYS A 52 11.38 -9.54 -4.52
CA LYS A 52 12.82 -9.33 -4.63
C LYS A 52 13.53 -9.29 -3.28
N TYR A 53 12.92 -8.69 -2.26
CA TYR A 53 13.62 -8.38 -1.00
C TYR A 53 13.15 -9.18 0.23
N ALA A 54 11.92 -9.70 0.25
CA ALA A 54 11.33 -10.32 1.44
C ALA A 54 11.99 -11.65 1.84
N SER A 55 12.53 -12.41 0.87
CA SER A 55 13.23 -13.69 1.11
C SER A 55 14.70 -13.51 1.47
N LEU A 56 15.25 -12.30 1.35
CA LEU A 56 16.65 -12.04 1.65
C LEU A 56 16.87 -11.97 3.17
N SER A 57 18.00 -12.51 3.64
CA SER A 57 18.39 -12.43 5.05
C SER A 57 18.97 -11.06 5.40
N PHE A 58 18.12 -10.03 5.42
CA PHE A 58 18.53 -8.65 5.72
C PHE A 58 18.29 -8.23 7.19
N THR A 59 17.63 -9.07 7.99
CA THR A 59 17.26 -8.79 9.38
C THR A 59 16.98 -10.08 10.16
N LYS A 60 17.16 -10.03 11.49
CA LYS A 60 16.77 -11.11 12.42
C LYS A 60 15.26 -11.13 12.73
N ASN A 61 14.55 -10.04 12.41
CA ASN A 61 13.11 -9.89 12.64
C ASN A 61 12.43 -9.43 11.34
N PRO A 62 12.21 -10.31 10.35
CA PRO A 62 11.65 -9.95 9.04
C PRO A 62 10.26 -9.32 9.13
N GLU A 63 9.44 -9.83 10.05
CA GLU A 63 8.04 -9.47 10.26
C GLU A 63 7.85 -8.00 10.67
N LYS A 64 8.86 -7.43 11.32
CA LYS A 64 8.89 -5.99 11.67
C LYS A 64 8.98 -5.08 10.44
N TYR A 65 9.57 -5.57 9.34
CA TYR A 65 9.85 -4.76 8.15
C TYR A 65 8.93 -5.14 6.98
N VAL A 66 8.75 -6.43 6.72
CA VAL A 66 7.82 -6.96 5.72
C VAL A 66 6.41 -7.00 6.32
N LYS A 67 5.86 -5.82 6.61
CA LYS A 67 4.62 -5.66 7.37
C LYS A 67 3.37 -6.07 6.60
N TYR A 68 3.38 -5.84 5.28
CA TYR A 68 2.21 -6.03 4.43
C TYR A 68 2.43 -7.14 3.39
N THR A 69 1.36 -7.87 3.11
CA THR A 69 1.21 -8.71 1.94
C THR A 69 0.73 -7.87 0.75
N VAL A 70 0.85 -8.42 -0.46
CA VAL A 70 0.37 -7.75 -1.67
C VAL A 70 -1.16 -7.57 -1.61
N ASP A 71 -1.87 -8.55 -1.06
CA ASP A 71 -3.32 -8.50 -0.90
C ASP A 71 -3.76 -7.45 0.13
N GLU A 72 -3.03 -7.30 1.24
CA GLU A 72 -3.32 -6.25 2.23
C GLU A 72 -3.11 -4.85 1.66
N VAL A 73 -2.03 -4.60 0.91
CA VAL A 73 -1.82 -3.32 0.22
C VAL A 73 -2.97 -3.04 -0.74
N THR A 74 -3.40 -4.06 -1.50
CA THR A 74 -4.52 -3.94 -2.43
C THR A 74 -5.83 -3.63 -1.71
N ALA A 75 -6.12 -4.31 -0.60
CA ALA A 75 -7.31 -4.06 0.21
C ALA A 75 -7.30 -2.64 0.81
N MET A 76 -6.14 -2.15 1.25
CA MET A 76 -5.98 -0.79 1.75
C MET A 76 -6.23 0.26 0.65
N LEU A 77 -5.71 0.05 -0.56
CA LEU A 77 -5.99 0.93 -1.70
C LEU A 77 -7.48 0.96 -2.08
N LYS A 78 -8.17 -0.19 -2.01
CA LYS A 78 -9.62 -0.28 -2.23
C LYS A 78 -10.44 0.51 -1.21
N SER A 79 -9.89 0.78 -0.02
CA SER A 79 -10.55 1.55 1.04
C SER A 79 -10.34 3.07 0.97
N PHE A 80 -9.61 3.58 -0.03
CA PHE A 80 -9.38 5.02 -0.18
C PHE A 80 -10.67 5.74 -0.54
N PHE A 81 -10.87 6.97 -0.04
CA PHE A 81 -12.04 7.79 -0.39
C PHE A 81 -13.41 7.25 0.11
N ASP A 82 -13.42 6.32 1.06
CA ASP A 82 -14.64 5.72 1.64
C ASP A 82 -15.36 6.62 2.64
N VAL A 83 -14.92 7.87 2.85
CA VAL A 83 -15.67 8.81 3.71
C VAL A 83 -17.03 9.01 3.08
N SER A 84 -18.04 8.39 3.70
CA SER A 84 -19.45 8.67 3.43
C SER A 84 -19.66 10.15 3.70
N ALA A 85 -19.86 10.94 2.65
CA ALA A 85 -20.49 12.24 2.76
C ALA A 85 -21.96 12.06 3.20
#